data_AF-D6XGY7-F1
#
_entry.id   AF-D6XGY7-F1
#
_cell.length_a   1.000
_cell.length_b   1.000
_cell.length_c   1.000
_cell.angle_alpha   90.00
_cell.angle_beta   90.00
_cell.angle_gamma   90.00
#
_symmetry.space_group_name_H-M   'P 1'
#
loop_
_entity.id
_entity.type
_entity.pdbx_description
1 polymer ?
#
loop_
_entity_poly.entity_id
_entity_poly.type
_entity_poly.pdbx_seq_one_letter_code
_entity_poly.pdbx_strand_id
1 'polypeptide(L)'
;MSAQQAHILKKKESILSLEPHLDRRVVVSLEDREVHGVLKGFDNNINLVLANAEIWNKDVRERQIGACVVRGGLLVSVSSGDTAILQQNPFQ
;
A
#
# COMPACT_ATOMS: atom_id res chain seq x y z
N MET A 1 30.84 9.96 24.93
CA MET A 1 29.57 9.47 24.34
C MET A 1 29.92 8.30 23.43
N SER A 2 29.79 7.07 23.92
CA SER A 2 30.46 5.90 23.32
C SER A 2 29.72 5.44 22.04
N ALA A 3 30.50 4.96 21.07
CA ALA A 3 30.02 4.42 19.80
C ALA A 3 28.99 3.26 19.94
N GLN A 4 28.84 2.69 21.14
CA GLN A 4 27.88 1.63 21.44
C GLN A 4 26.42 2.12 21.50
N GLN A 5 26.15 3.39 21.77
CA GLN A 5 24.78 3.93 21.71
C GLN A 5 24.27 4.16 20.28
N ALA A 6 25.16 4.32 19.30
CA ALA A 6 24.78 4.57 17.91
C ALA A 6 24.25 3.32 17.19
N HIS A 7 24.63 2.11 17.63
CA HIS A 7 24.27 0.87 16.95
C HIS A 7 22.86 0.35 17.30
N ILE A 8 22.27 0.83 18.40
CA ILE A 8 20.93 0.40 18.84
C ILE A 8 19.81 1.13 18.06
N LEU A 9 20.12 2.26 17.43
CA LEU A 9 19.13 3.13 16.79
C LEU A 9 19.02 2.97 15.26
N LYS A 10 19.82 2.13 14.63
CA LYS A 10 19.58 1.78 13.22
C LYS A 10 18.44 0.77 13.13
N LYS A 11 17.22 1.28 13.34
CA LYS A 11 15.97 0.57 13.02
C LYS A 11 16.13 0.10 11.57
N LYS A 12 16.16 -1.22 11.37
CA LYS A 12 16.31 -1.85 10.06
C LYS A 12 15.33 -1.18 9.11
N GLU A 13 15.83 -0.36 8.19
CA GLU A 13 14.99 0.36 7.25
C GLU A 13 14.18 -0.68 6.47
N SER A 14 12.86 -0.62 6.62
CA SER A 14 11.95 -1.41 5.80
C SER A 14 12.21 -1.03 4.35
N ILE A 15 12.39 -2.02 3.47
CA ILE A 15 12.56 -1.79 2.02
C ILE A 15 11.40 -0.98 1.45
N LEU A 16 10.21 -1.09 2.07
CA LEU A 16 9.04 -0.28 1.74
C LEU A 16 8.87 0.86 2.72
N SER A 17 8.84 2.09 2.20
CA SER A 17 8.33 3.28 2.89
C SER A 17 6.95 3.62 2.34
N LEU A 18 5.92 3.43 3.16
CA LEU A 18 4.53 3.77 2.85
C LEU A 18 4.11 5.11 3.48
N GLU A 19 4.96 5.72 4.31
CA GLU A 19 4.74 7.03 4.93
C GLU A 19 4.35 8.10 3.91
N PRO A 20 4.98 8.19 2.72
CA PRO A 20 4.58 9.17 1.70
C PRO A 20 3.18 8.93 1.14
N HIS A 21 2.56 7.77 1.37
CA HIS A 21 1.25 7.44 0.84
C HIS A 21 0.14 7.55 1.90
N LEU A 22 0.48 7.95 3.14
CA LEU A 22 -0.53 8.25 4.16
C LEU A 22 -1.46 9.36 3.67
N ASP A 23 -2.75 9.16 3.97
CA ASP A 23 -3.87 10.01 3.56
C ASP A 23 -4.05 10.15 2.03
N ARG A 24 -3.36 9.33 1.24
CA ARG A 24 -3.52 9.26 -0.22
C ARG A 24 -4.27 8.00 -0.62
N ARG A 25 -4.90 8.06 -1.79
CA ARG A 25 -5.52 6.89 -2.39
C ARG A 25 -4.43 5.93 -2.86
N VAL A 26 -4.63 4.65 -2.58
CA VAL A 26 -3.77 3.54 -2.97
C VAL A 26 -4.62 2.44 -3.59
N VAL A 27 -3.99 1.67 -4.47
CA VAL A 27 -4.54 0.43 -5.01
C VAL A 27 -3.75 -0.72 -4.40
N VAL A 28 -4.46 -1.61 -3.71
CA VAL A 28 -3.88 -2.79 -3.05
C VAL A 28 -4.32 -4.03 -3.81
N SER A 29 -3.39 -4.67 -4.52
CA SER A 29 -3.69 -5.91 -5.23
C SER A 29 -3.53 -7.11 -4.31
N LEU A 30 -4.58 -7.93 -4.27
CA LEU A 30 -4.61 -9.27 -3.68
C LEU A 30 -4.57 -10.30 -4.82
N GLU A 31 -4.57 -11.59 -4.48
CA GLU A 31 -4.51 -12.67 -5.48
C GLU A 31 -5.67 -12.64 -6.48
N ASP A 32 -6.89 -12.32 -6.02
CA ASP A 32 -8.13 -12.44 -6.80
C ASP A 32 -8.83 -11.11 -7.07
N ARG A 33 -8.43 -10.03 -6.40
CA ARG A 33 -9.12 -8.74 -6.43
C ARG A 33 -8.23 -7.61 -5.98
N GLU A 34 -8.67 -6.39 -6.22
CA GLU A 34 -8.03 -5.18 -5.73
C GLU A 34 -8.89 -4.50 -4.67
N VAL A 35 -8.22 -3.84 -3.73
CA VAL A 35 -8.86 -2.94 -2.76
C VAL A 35 -8.33 -1.55 -3.00
N HIS A 36 -9.22 -0.66 -3.43
CA HIS A 36 -8.90 0.75 -3.66
C HIS A 36 -9.36 1.54 -2.45
N GLY A 37 -8.50 2.31 -1.82
CA GLY A 37 -8.86 3.06 -0.62
C GLY A 37 -7.83 4.10 -0.22
N VAL A 38 -8.12 4.89 0.82
CA VAL A 38 -7.20 5.87 1.37
C VAL A 38 -6.36 5.21 2.46
N LEU A 39 -5.04 5.19 2.31
CA LEU A 39 -4.15 4.61 3.31
C LEU A 39 -4.12 5.47 4.58
N LYS A 40 -4.54 4.90 5.71
CA LYS A 40 -4.61 5.58 7.01
C LYS A 40 -3.53 5.12 7.99
N GLY A 41 -2.97 3.95 7.78
CA GLY A 41 -1.93 3.41 8.64
C GLY A 41 -1.44 2.08 8.12
N PHE A 42 -0.26 1.69 8.59
CA PHE A 42 0.34 0.40 8.29
C PHE A 42 1.30 -0.01 9.40
N ASP A 43 1.68 -1.27 9.42
CA ASP A 43 2.69 -1.82 10.32
C ASP A 43 3.86 -2.47 9.57
N ASN A 44 4.84 -3.00 10.32
CA ASN A 44 6.02 -3.67 9.76
C ASN A 44 5.69 -4.97 9.01
N ASN A 45 4.49 -5.53 9.20
CA ASN A 45 4.02 -6.73 8.51
C ASN A 45 3.17 -6.38 7.28
N ILE A 46 3.12 -5.09 6.90
CA ILE A 46 2.34 -4.56 5.78
C ILE A 46 0.84 -4.86 5.96
N ASN A 47 0.35 -4.93 7.20
CA ASN A 47 -1.09 -4.81 7.42
C ASN A 47 -1.48 -3.36 7.18
N LEU A 48 -2.54 -3.11 6.41
CA LEU A 48 -2.94 -1.78 5.99
C LEU A 48 -4.29 -1.41 6.58
N VAL A 49 -4.42 -0.19 7.08
CA VAL A 49 -5.71 0.40 7.43
C VAL A 49 -6.14 1.29 6.28
N LEU A 50 -7.28 0.99 5.67
CA LEU A 50 -7.85 1.75 4.56
C LEU A 50 -9.17 2.40 4.98
N ALA A 51 -9.36 3.66 4.58
CA ALA A 51 -10.64 4.35 4.64
C ALA A 51 -11.24 4.49 3.24
N ASN A 52 -12.57 4.61 3.15
CA ASN A 52 -13.30 4.73 1.88
C ASN A 52 -12.92 3.63 0.87
N ALA A 53 -12.71 2.41 1.37
CA ALA A 53 -12.25 1.27 0.60
C ALA A 53 -13.37 0.70 -0.28
N GLU A 54 -12.97 0.23 -1.46
CA GLU A 54 -13.80 -0.37 -2.49
C GLU A 54 -13.14 -1.64 -3.01
N ILE A 55 -13.92 -2.70 -3.26
CA ILE A 55 -13.44 -3.91 -3.91
C ILE A 55 -13.60 -3.74 -5.42
N TRP A 56 -12.53 -4.07 -6.13
CA TRP A 56 -12.44 -4.06 -7.58
C TRP A 56 -12.02 -5.45 -8.06
N ASN A 57 -12.64 -5.89 -9.16
CA ASN A 57 -12.27 -7.10 -9.85
C ASN A 57 -11.94 -6.71 -11.29
N LYS A 58 -10.63 -6.65 -11.58
CA LYS A 58 -10.09 -6.00 -12.78
C LYS A 58 -10.61 -4.56 -12.84
N ASP A 59 -11.20 -4.15 -13.96
CA ASP A 59 -11.70 -2.78 -14.17
C ASP A 59 -13.13 -2.55 -13.65
N VAL A 60 -13.71 -3.52 -12.94
CA VAL A 60 -15.10 -3.44 -12.45
C VAL A 60 -15.12 -3.25 -10.93
N ARG A 61 -15.70 -2.13 -10.51
CA ARG A 61 -16.02 -1.87 -9.09
C ARG A 61 -17.15 -2.80 -8.64
N GLU A 62 -16.85 -3.72 -7.72
CA GLU A 62 -17.84 -4.67 -7.20
C GLU A 62 -18.70 -4.05 -6.09
N ARG A 63 -18.07 -3.46 -5.07
CA ARG A 63 -18.78 -2.86 -3.93
C ARG A 63 -17.92 -1.92 -3.09
N GLN A 64 -18.59 -1.05 -2.35
CA GLN A 64 -17.99 -0.20 -1.32
C GLN A 64 -17.94 -0.93 0.03
N ILE A 65 -16.80 -0.83 0.73
CA ILE A 65 -16.56 -1.44 2.05
C ILE A 65 -16.59 -0.38 3.16
N GLY A 66 -16.03 0.82 2.88
CA GLY A 66 -15.83 1.84 3.91
C GLY A 66 -14.48 1.69 4.61
N ALA A 67 -14.45 1.55 5.93
CA ALA A 67 -13.19 1.33 6.65
C ALA A 67 -12.86 -0.17 6.71
N CYS A 68 -11.62 -0.54 6.39
CA CYS A 68 -11.19 -1.93 6.48
C CYS A 68 -9.70 -2.07 6.87
N VAL A 69 -9.33 -3.28 7.30
CA VAL A 69 -7.94 -3.68 7.47
C VAL A 69 -7.61 -4.76 6.43
N VAL A 70 -6.55 -4.53 5.66
CA VAL A 70 -5.98 -5.52 4.73
C VAL A 70 -4.84 -6.23 5.44
N ARG A 71 -4.87 -7.56 5.45
CA ARG A 71 -3.82 -8.37 6.07
C ARG A 71 -2.63 -8.48 5.13
N GLY A 72 -1.44 -8.09 5.59
CA GLY A 72 -0.24 -8.03 4.75
C GLY A 72 0.23 -9.36 4.18
N GLY A 73 -0.06 -10.47 4.86
CA GLY A 73 0.26 -11.82 4.34
C GLY A 73 -0.49 -12.22 3.06
N LEU A 74 -1.55 -11.49 2.67
CA LEU A 74 -2.31 -11.73 1.43
C LEU A 74 -2.00 -10.68 0.34
N LEU A 75 -1.13 -9.72 0.65
CA LEU A 75 -0.87 -8.58 -0.20
C LEU A 75 0.14 -8.96 -1.29
N VAL A 76 -0.20 -8.68 -2.55
CA VAL A 76 0.68 -8.89 -3.70
C VAL A 76 1.44 -7.60 -4.02
N SER A 77 0.74 -6.47 -4.08
CA SER A 77 1.35 -5.15 -4.34
C SER A 77 0.53 -4.01 -3.75
N VAL A 78 1.21 -2.86 -3.56
CA VAL A 78 0.58 -1.56 -3.29
C VAL A 78 1.07 -0.58 -4.34
N SER A 79 0.15 0.08 -5.03
CA SER A 79 0.45 1.15 -5.98
C SER A 79 -0.26 2.45 -5.58
N SER A 80 0.31 3.58 -6.01
CA SER A 80 -0.33 4.88 -5.81
C SER A 80 -1.65 4.94 -6.60
N GLY A 81 -2.68 5.60 -6.07
CA GLY A 81 -3.93 5.81 -6.78
C GLY A 81 -3.77 6.61 -8.08
N ASP A 82 -2.66 7.34 -8.21
CA ASP A 82 -2.34 8.19 -9.36
C ASP A 82 -1.56 7.42 -10.44
N THR A 83 -1.66 6.09 -10.47
CA THR A 83 -0.89 5.26 -11.41
C THR A 83 -1.26 5.61 -12.85
N ALA A 84 -0.27 6.10 -13.61
CA ALA A 84 -0.43 6.34 -15.04
C ALA A 84 -0.23 5.02 -15.81
N ILE A 85 -1.26 4.57 -16.54
CA ILE A 85 -1.18 3.42 -17.44
C ILE A 85 -0.71 3.93 -18.80
N LEU A 86 0.49 3.52 -19.21
CA LEU A 86 1.00 3.81 -20.56
C LEU A 86 0.29 2.89 -21.56
N GLN A 87 -0.46 3.46 -22.51
CA GLN A 87 -1.14 2.70 -23.56
C GLN A 87 -0.20 2.15 -24.63
N GLN A 88 0.95 2.80 -24.84
CA GLN A 88 1.98 2.38 -25.79
C GLN A 88 3.35 2.48 -25.15
N ASN A 89 4.28 1.65 -25.66
CA ASN A 89 5.66 1.69 -25.23
C ASN A 89 6.24 3.08 -25.58
N PRO A 90 6.74 3.86 -24.60
CA PRO A 90 7.25 5.20 -24.86
C PRO A 90 8.57 5.22 -25.64
N PHE A 91 9.18 4.05 -25.91
CA PHE A 91 10.46 3.91 -26.61
C PHE A 91 10.35 3.23 -27.97
N GLN A 92 9.13 3.05 -28.51
CA GLN A 92 8.89 2.41 -29.81
C GLN A 92 8.53 3.43 -30.89
#